data_AF-A0A3D1HZL4-F1
#
_entry.id   AF-A0A3D1HZL4-F1
#
_cell.length_a   1.000
_cell.length_b   1.000
_cell.length_c   1.000
_cell.angle_alpha   90.00
_cell.angle_beta   90.00
_cell.angle_gamma   90.00
#
_symmetry.space_group_name_H-M   'P 1'
#
loop_
_entity.id
_entity.type
_entity.pdbx_description
1 polymer ?
#
loop_
_entity_poly.entity_id
_entity_poly.type
_entity_poly.pdbx_seq_one_letter_code
_entity_poly.pdbx_strand_id
1 'polypeptide(L)'
;MKILKCNYNWNDGTVDIIFRDGTKMSLFCKGVESELECGIEANGKLQALKIEKPLEYAQMALNGTIQDYCNRINRSLAKSQNILFRQFKKCYPDMGDGQIMSLVRECQMYGE
;
A
#
# COMPACT_ATOMS: atom_id res chain seq x y z
N MET A 1 26.55 5.41 -5.75
CA MET A 1 26.79 4.50 -4.60
C MET A 1 26.06 3.18 -4.84
N LYS A 2 26.64 2.02 -4.51
CA LYS A 2 25.98 0.70 -4.65
C LYS A 2 25.50 0.21 -3.28
N ILE A 3 24.25 -0.23 -3.19
CA ILE A 3 23.66 -0.80 -1.97
C ILE A 3 24.22 -2.22 -1.77
N LEU A 4 24.62 -2.52 -0.54
CA LEU A 4 25.04 -3.84 -0.09
C LEU A 4 23.87 -4.58 0.56
N LYS A 5 23.13 -3.92 1.45
CA LYS A 5 21.98 -4.49 2.18
C LYS A 5 20.92 -3.42 2.40
N CYS A 6 19.66 -3.84 2.36
CA CYS A 6 18.51 -3.03 2.75
C CYS A 6 17.55 -3.92 3.54
N ASN A 7 17.17 -3.52 4.76
CA ASN A 7 16.25 -4.30 5.59
C ASN A 7 15.41 -3.41 6.49
N TYR A 8 14.18 -3.84 6.76
CA TYR A 8 13.37 -3.24 7.80
C TYR A 8 13.88 -3.67 9.18
N ASN A 9 13.96 -2.72 10.09
CA ASN A 9 14.37 -2.89 11.47
C ASN A 9 13.15 -2.72 12.37
N TRP A 10 12.74 -3.83 12.97
CA TRP A 10 11.55 -3.89 13.81
C TRP A 10 11.70 -3.17 15.14
N ASN A 11 12.93 -2.94 15.61
CA ASN A 11 13.17 -2.37 16.93
C ASN A 11 12.87 -0.87 16.95
N ASP A 12 13.18 -0.16 15.86
CA ASP A 12 13.03 1.29 15.75
C ASP A 12 12.07 1.71 14.62
N GLY A 13 11.56 0.76 13.84
CA GLY A 13 10.66 1.04 12.73
C GLY A 13 11.35 1.75 11.56
N THR A 14 12.64 1.51 11.35
CA THR A 14 13.41 2.10 10.25
C THR A 14 13.62 1.13 9.10
N VAL A 15 13.88 1.67 7.91
CA VAL A 15 14.51 0.91 6.84
C VAL A 15 15.99 1.28 6.80
N ASP A 16 16.84 0.32 7.16
CA ASP A 16 18.29 0.46 7.19
C ASP A 16 18.90 0.12 5.84
N ILE A 17 19.78 0.99 5.36
CA ILE A 17 20.53 0.86 4.11
C ILE A 17 22.02 0.86 4.42
N ILE A 18 22.71 -0.18 3.97
CA ILE A 18 24.17 -0.29 4.06
C ILE A 18 24.72 -0.24 2.63
N PHE A 19 25.62 0.71 2.39
CA PHE A 19 26.32 0.84 1.11
C PHE A 19 27.61 0.02 1.09
N ARG A 20 28.12 -0.30 -0.11
CA ARG A 20 29.34 -1.10 -0.26
C ARG A 20 30.61 -0.44 0.28
N ASP A 21 30.60 0.89 0.43
CA ASP A 21 31.68 1.67 1.06
C ASP A 21 31.61 1.68 2.59
N GLY A 22 30.60 1.03 3.19
CA GLY A 22 30.40 0.96 4.62
C GLY A 22 29.53 2.10 5.19
N THR A 23 29.11 3.07 4.38
CA THR A 23 28.17 4.11 4.80
C THR A 23 26.81 3.48 5.16
N LYS A 24 26.18 4.01 6.21
CA LYS A 24 24.86 3.58 6.69
C LYS A 24 23.88 4.75 6.65
N MET A 25 22.64 4.46 6.29
CA MET A 25 21.53 5.39 6.32
C MET A 25 20.30 4.65 6.84
N SER A 26 19.51 5.30 7.71
CA SER A 26 18.29 4.73 8.27
C SER A 26 17.13 5.66 7.97
N LEU A 27 16.11 5.16 7.29
CA LEU A 27 14.90 5.91 6.98
C LEU A 27 13.88 5.71 8.09
N PHE A 28 13.52 6.79 8.79
CA PHE A 28 12.50 6.74 9.82
C PHE A 28 11.10 6.66 9.18
N CYS A 29 10.57 5.44 9.05
CA CYS A 29 9.35 5.18 8.28
C CYS A 29 8.16 6.00 8.78
N LYS A 30 8.01 6.15 10.09
CA LYS A 30 6.90 6.94 10.66
C LYS A 30 6.95 8.41 10.24
N GLY A 31 8.15 8.99 10.11
CA GLY A 31 8.32 10.36 9.62
C GLY A 31 8.09 10.46 8.11
N VAL A 32 8.53 9.46 7.35
CA VAL A 32 8.24 9.39 5.91
C VAL A 32 6.73 9.24 5.64
N GLU A 33 6.02 8.50 6.51
CA GLU A 33 4.62 8.15 6.34
C GLU A 33 3.65 9.17 6.96
N SER A 34 4.12 10.14 7.77
CA SER A 34 3.24 10.97 8.60
C SER A 34 2.28 11.88 7.83
N GLU A 35 2.65 12.24 6.60
CA GLU A 35 1.86 13.14 5.74
C GLU A 35 1.16 12.39 4.60
N LEU A 36 1.24 11.05 4.58
CA LEU A 36 0.65 10.26 3.52
C LEU A 36 -0.85 10.10 3.70
N GLU A 37 -1.58 10.32 2.62
CA GLU A 37 -3.00 10.00 2.51
C GLU A 37 -3.16 8.59 1.90
N CYS A 38 -3.13 7.56 2.74
CA CYS A 38 -3.29 6.17 2.32
C CYS A 38 -4.62 5.60 2.83
N GLY A 39 -5.38 4.94 1.96
CA GLY A 39 -6.53 4.15 2.36
C GLY A 39 -6.10 2.89 3.11
N ILE A 40 -7.04 2.18 3.75
CA ILE A 40 -6.74 1.01 4.59
C ILE A 40 -5.93 -0.06 3.84
N GLU A 41 -6.34 -0.41 2.62
CA GLU A 41 -5.62 -1.40 1.80
C GLU A 41 -4.23 -0.90 1.38
N ALA A 42 -4.12 0.38 1.00
CA ALA A 42 -2.85 0.98 0.63
C ALA A 42 -1.87 0.99 1.81
N ASN A 43 -2.35 1.31 3.01
CA ASN A 43 -1.54 1.25 4.23
C ASN A 43 -1.09 -0.19 4.52
N GLY A 44 -1.99 -1.18 4.44
CA GLY A 44 -1.63 -2.60 4.62
C GLY A 44 -0.54 -3.05 3.66
N LYS A 45 -0.67 -2.70 2.37
CA LYS A 45 0.35 -2.99 1.36
C LYS A 45 1.66 -2.23 1.58
N LEU A 46 1.61 -1.03 2.14
CA LEU A 46 2.81 -0.27 2.50
C LEU A 46 3.54 -0.90 3.69
N GLN A 47 2.80 -1.40 4.69
CA GLN A 47 3.40 -2.15 5.81
C GLN A 47 4.08 -3.44 5.31
N ALA A 48 3.42 -4.20 4.44
CA ALA A 48 4.00 -5.39 3.83
C ALA A 48 5.25 -5.07 3.00
N LEU A 49 5.20 -4.00 2.19
CA LEU A 49 6.31 -3.57 1.35
C LEU A 49 7.60 -3.33 2.13
N LYS A 50 7.53 -2.70 3.31
CA LYS A 50 8.70 -2.47 4.16
C LYS A 50 9.40 -3.77 4.53
N ILE A 51 8.63 -4.81 4.85
CA ILE A 51 9.14 -6.08 5.36
C ILE A 51 9.65 -6.95 4.21
N GLU A 52 8.84 -7.07 3.15
CA GLU A 52 9.09 -7.98 2.03
C GLU A 52 10.08 -7.40 1.02
N LYS A 53 9.99 -6.08 0.75
CA LYS A 53 10.77 -5.37 -0.25
C LYS A 53 11.28 -4.03 0.28
N PRO A 54 12.08 -4.03 1.36
CA PRO A 54 12.59 -2.81 1.99
C PRO A 54 13.34 -1.89 1.02
N LEU A 55 14.01 -2.46 0.01
CA LEU A 55 14.71 -1.69 -1.01
C LEU A 55 13.74 -0.88 -1.89
N GLU A 56 12.61 -1.46 -2.28
CA GLU A 56 11.60 -0.78 -3.09
C GLU A 56 10.95 0.35 -2.29
N TYR A 57 10.64 0.10 -1.00
CA TYR A 57 10.20 1.14 -0.09
C TYR A 57 11.22 2.29 0.02
N ALA A 58 12.50 1.97 0.25
CA ALA A 58 13.55 2.97 0.41
C ALA A 58 13.72 3.82 -0.84
N GLN A 59 13.68 3.21 -2.02
CA GLN A 59 13.73 3.93 -3.28
C GLN A 59 12.55 4.90 -3.44
N MET A 60 11.33 4.47 -3.11
CA MET A 60 10.18 5.35 -3.17
C MET A 60 10.22 6.47 -2.14
N ALA A 61 10.69 6.19 -0.92
CA ALA A 61 10.89 7.19 0.12
C ALA A 61 11.85 8.29 -0.33
N LEU A 62 13.01 7.89 -0.86
CA LEU A 62 14.05 8.82 -1.33
C LEU A 62 13.61 9.62 -2.57
N ASN A 63 12.75 9.03 -3.41
CA ASN A 63 12.23 9.69 -4.60
C ASN A 63 10.93 10.48 -4.34
N GLY A 64 10.38 10.43 -3.12
CA GLY A 64 9.11 11.08 -2.79
C GLY A 64 7.88 10.46 -3.46
N THR A 65 7.93 9.20 -3.89
CA THR A 65 6.85 8.56 -4.70
C THR A 65 5.93 7.62 -3.92
N ILE A 66 6.01 7.60 -2.58
CA ILE A 66 5.14 6.73 -1.76
C ILE A 66 3.67 7.14 -1.88
N GLN A 67 3.36 8.44 -1.95
CA GLN A 67 1.98 8.89 -2.14
C GLN A 67 1.39 8.37 -3.46
N ASP A 68 2.18 8.34 -4.54
CA ASP A 68 1.75 7.77 -5.81
C ASP A 68 1.47 6.27 -5.72
N TYR A 69 2.28 5.54 -4.95
CA TYR A 69 2.02 4.13 -4.66
C TYR A 69 0.68 3.94 -3.94
N CYS A 70 0.41 4.71 -2.89
CA CYS A 70 -0.89 4.67 -2.19
C CYS A 70 -2.05 5.03 -3.12
N ASN A 71 -1.92 6.08 -3.92
CA ASN A 71 -2.94 6.53 -4.87
C ASN A 71 -3.25 5.46 -5.93
N ARG A 72 -2.24 4.74 -6.43
CA ARG A 72 -2.43 3.64 -7.39
C ARG A 72 -3.27 2.51 -6.79
N ILE A 73 -2.98 2.12 -5.55
CA ILE A 73 -3.73 1.07 -4.85
C ILE A 73 -5.18 1.52 -4.61
N ASN A 74 -5.36 2.73 -4.05
CA ASN A 74 -6.69 3.29 -3.81
C ASN A 74 -7.54 3.35 -5.10
N ARG A 75 -6.94 3.79 -6.22
CA ARG A 75 -7.61 3.82 -7.52
C ARG A 75 -7.96 2.43 -8.04
N SER A 76 -7.05 1.47 -7.88
CA SER A 76 -7.29 0.08 -8.27
C SER A 76 -8.47 -0.52 -7.49
N LEU A 77 -8.51 -0.30 -6.18
CA LEU A 77 -9.61 -0.73 -5.33
C LEU A 77 -10.93 -0.09 -5.75
N ALA A 78 -10.96 1.25 -5.93
CA ALA A 78 -12.16 1.95 -6.39
C ALA A 78 -12.64 1.45 -7.76
N LYS A 79 -11.72 1.12 -8.68
CA LYS A 79 -12.07 0.51 -9.97
C LYS A 79 -12.70 -0.87 -9.80
N SER A 80 -12.13 -1.72 -8.95
CA SER A 80 -12.68 -3.04 -8.63
C SER A 80 -14.08 -2.93 -8.02
N GLN A 81 -14.28 -2.02 -7.06
CA GLN A 81 -15.59 -1.75 -6.45
C GLN A 81 -16.64 -1.36 -7.49
N ASN A 82 -16.27 -0.46 -8.41
CA ASN A 82 -17.17 -0.02 -9.47
C ASN A 82 -17.54 -1.14 -10.45
N ILE A 83 -16.61 -2.04 -10.76
CA ILE A 83 -16.88 -3.20 -11.63
C ILE A 83 -17.86 -4.15 -10.95
N LEU A 84 -17.59 -4.54 -9.70
CA LEU A 84 -18.45 -5.44 -8.93
C LEU A 84 -19.83 -4.83 -8.69
N PHE A 85 -19.89 -3.54 -8.36
CA PHE A 85 -21.16 -2.83 -8.19
C PHE A 85 -22.03 -2.92 -9.44
N ARG A 86 -21.46 -2.66 -10.62
CA ARG A 86 -22.19 -2.76 -11.89
C ARG A 86 -22.65 -4.18 -12.20
N GLN A 87 -21.81 -5.17 -11.91
CA GLN A 87 -22.16 -6.59 -12.10
C GLN A 87 -23.32 -6.99 -11.20
N PHE A 88 -23.26 -6.68 -9.91
CA PHE A 88 -24.34 -6.98 -8.97
C PHE A 88 -25.61 -6.19 -9.27
N LYS A 89 -25.53 -4.92 -9.69
CA LYS A 89 -26.72 -4.15 -10.10
C LYS A 89 -27.41 -4.77 -11.31
N LYS A 90 -26.65 -5.37 -12.23
CA LYS A 90 -27.21 -6.09 -13.38
C LYS A 90 -27.88 -7.42 -12.96
N CYS A 91 -27.31 -8.13 -12.00
CA CYS A 91 -27.86 -9.40 -11.51
C CYS A 91 -29.06 -9.22 -10.56
N TYR A 92 -29.10 -8.11 -9.82
CA TYR A 92 -30.11 -7.81 -8.81
C TYR A 92 -30.69 -6.39 -9.02
N PRO A 93 -31.47 -6.16 -10.09
CA PRO A 93 -31.94 -4.82 -10.45
C PRO A 93 -32.85 -4.18 -9.38
N ASP A 94 -33.63 -4.99 -8.66
CA ASP A 94 -34.54 -4.54 -7.60
C ASP A 94 -33.83 -4.25 -6.26
N MET A 95 -32.56 -4.67 -6.13
CA MET A 95 -31.78 -4.45 -4.92
C MET A 95 -31.29 -3.00 -4.84
N GLY A 96 -31.43 -2.39 -3.65
CA GLY A 96 -30.99 -1.02 -3.41
C GLY A 96 -29.46 -0.89 -3.45
N ASP A 97 -28.97 0.27 -3.87
CA ASP A 97 -27.53 0.52 -4.04
C ASP A 97 -26.72 0.29 -2.77
N GLY A 98 -27.30 0.59 -1.60
CA GLY A 98 -26.67 0.31 -0.31
C GLY A 98 -26.45 -1.19 -0.05
N GLN A 99 -27.41 -2.04 -0.41
CA GLN A 99 -27.27 -3.49 -0.26
C GLN A 99 -26.26 -4.07 -1.25
N ILE A 100 -26.25 -3.56 -2.48
CA ILE A 100 -25.24 -3.93 -3.48
C ILE A 100 -23.84 -3.52 -3.02
N MET A 101 -23.68 -2.32 -2.46
CA MET A 101 -22.39 -1.88 -1.92
C MET A 101 -21.92 -2.74 -0.74
N SER A 102 -22.83 -3.26 0.09
CA SER A 102 -22.48 -4.24 1.12
C SER A 102 -21.92 -5.53 0.52
N LEU A 103 -22.57 -6.08 -0.52
CA LEU A 103 -22.08 -7.27 -1.24
C LEU A 103 -20.70 -7.03 -1.88
N VAL A 104 -20.50 -5.87 -2.50
CA VAL A 104 -19.19 -5.49 -3.08
C VAL A 104 -18.10 -5.49 -2.00
N ARG A 105 -18.37 -4.92 -0.83
CA ARG A 105 -17.39 -4.87 0.28
C ARG A 105 -17.10 -6.26 0.83
N GLU A 106 -18.11 -7.10 0.98
CA GLU A 106 -17.95 -8.48 1.46
C GLU A 106 -17.07 -9.30 0.50
N CYS A 107 -17.34 -9.26 -0.80
CA CYS A 107 -16.50 -9.93 -1.80
C CYS A 107 -15.04 -9.45 -1.79
N GLN A 108 -14.79 -8.20 -1.42
CA GLN A 108 -13.44 -7.65 -1.34
C GLN A 108 -12.71 -7.98 -0.04
N MET A 109 -13.44 -8.25 1.05
CA MET A 109 -12.82 -8.66 2.32
C MET A 109 -12.38 -10.12 2.31
N TYR A 110 -13.08 -10.99 1.58
CA TYR A 110 -12.82 -12.44 1.55
C TYR A 110 -12.27 -12.95 0.21
N GLY A 111 -12.02 -12.06 -0.75
CA GLY A 111 -11.40 -12.42 -2.02
C GLY A 111 -9.89 -12.54 -1.87
N GLU A 112 -9.42 -13.76 -1.57
CA GLU A 112 -8.02 -14.18 -1.72
C GLU A 112 -7.69 -14.57 -3.18
#